data_AF-A0AB34ILX0-F1
#
_entry.id   AF-A0AB34ILX0-F1
#
_cell.length_a   1.000
_cell.length_b   1.000
_cell.length_c   1.000
_cell.angle_alpha   90.00
_cell.angle_beta   90.00
_cell.angle_gamma   90.00
#
_symmetry.space_group_name_H-M   'P 1'
#
loop_
_entity.id
_entity.type
_entity.pdbx_description
1 polymer ?
#
loop_
_entity_poly.entity_id
_entity_poly.type
_entity_poly.pdbx_seq_one_letter_code
_entity_poly.pdbx_strand_id
1 'polypeptide(L)'
;MAADAAVAALALLPLARRAHEVGIDPASAMSASLVEPSWWLCVLAVALLYAMHGCIWRWPDRFATRSRAFPLRLLGRTPWKVFARLEMIGKVWQAGCVLLFLGEAGRSAALDALRHAPAPIWALSLAYVCAGQALNLAMYTSIGDVGVYYGFKLGARVPWCSSFPFNIGLRHPQYVGVVLTLWGALALLLTPAAERAMLPQVLLVWGGMYALMAAMEQLGDAGAASKQT
;
A
#
# COMPACT_ATOMS: atom_id res chain seq x y z
N MET A 1 -9.24 -12.59 -6.18
CA MET A 1 -9.81 -11.34 -6.72
C MET A 1 -11.13 -10.98 -6.04
N ALA A 2 -12.19 -11.79 -6.13
CA ALA A 2 -13.44 -11.50 -5.40
C ALA A 2 -13.24 -11.45 -3.87
N ALA A 3 -12.48 -12.40 -3.30
CA ALA A 3 -12.14 -12.40 -1.87
C ALA A 3 -11.29 -11.19 -1.47
N ASP A 4 -10.22 -10.89 -2.23
CA ASP A 4 -9.32 -9.76 -2.00
C ASP A 4 -10.10 -8.42 -2.01
N ALA A 5 -10.99 -8.25 -3.00
CA ALA A 5 -11.83 -7.06 -3.13
C ALA A 5 -12.88 -6.97 -2.02
N ALA A 6 -13.50 -8.08 -1.62
CA ALA A 6 -14.46 -8.10 -0.52
C ALA A 6 -13.81 -7.70 0.81
N VAL A 7 -12.62 -8.24 1.12
CA VAL A 7 -11.87 -7.88 2.33
C VAL A 7 -11.43 -6.41 2.30
N ALA A 8 -10.99 -5.92 1.14
CA ALA A 8 -10.67 -4.50 0.96
C ALA A 8 -11.91 -3.59 1.14
N ALA A 9 -13.07 -3.99 0.64
CA ALA A 9 -14.32 -3.24 0.79
C ALA A 9 -14.79 -3.20 2.25
N LEU A 10 -14.66 -4.32 2.98
CA LEU A 10 -14.94 -4.34 4.42
C LEU A 10 -14.06 -3.35 5.20
N ALA A 11 -12.89 -2.98 4.69
CA ALA A 11 -12.03 -1.97 5.29
C ALA A 11 -12.62 -0.55 5.28
N LEU A 12 -13.66 -0.31 4.49
CA LEU A 12 -14.36 0.97 4.46
C LEU A 12 -15.36 1.13 5.62
N LEU A 13 -15.72 0.07 6.33
CA LEU A 13 -16.66 0.12 7.47
C LEU A 13 -16.21 1.07 8.60
N PRO A 14 -14.98 0.97 9.16
CA PRO A 14 -14.50 1.92 10.16
C PRO A 14 -14.50 3.36 9.64
N LEU A 15 -14.18 3.54 8.36
CA LEU A 15 -14.14 4.85 7.73
C LEU A 15 -15.54 5.47 7.62
N ALA A 16 -16.52 4.72 7.13
CA ALA A 16 -17.90 5.17 7.00
C ALA A 16 -18.50 5.55 8.36
N ARG A 17 -18.24 4.73 9.38
CA ARG A 17 -18.64 5.04 10.76
C ARG A 17 -18.00 6.32 11.25
N ARG A 18 -16.68 6.47 11.06
CA ARG A 18 -15.97 7.68 11.50
C ARG A 18 -16.47 8.92 10.78
N ALA A 19 -16.66 8.86 9.46
CA ALA A 19 -17.15 9.99 8.66
C ALA A 19 -18.50 10.51 9.19
N HIS A 20 -19.42 9.60 9.51
CA HIS A 20 -20.70 9.94 10.15
C HIS A 20 -20.49 10.60 11.52
N GLU A 21 -19.61 10.06 12.38
CA GLU A 21 -19.33 10.63 13.72
C GLU A 21 -18.75 12.05 13.66
N VAL A 22 -17.92 12.36 12.66
CA VAL A 22 -17.30 13.70 12.52
C VAL A 22 -18.07 14.64 11.59
N GLY A 23 -19.28 14.24 11.15
CA GLY A 23 -20.15 15.07 10.32
C GLY A 23 -19.61 15.35 8.92
N ILE A 24 -18.77 14.46 8.37
CA ILE A 24 -18.31 14.54 6.98
C ILE A 24 -19.35 13.90 6.08
N ASP A 25 -19.93 14.69 5.18
CA ASP A 25 -20.77 14.16 4.10
C ASP A 25 -19.85 13.60 2.99
N PRO A 26 -19.93 12.29 2.68
CA PRO A 26 -19.14 11.69 1.59
C PRO A 26 -19.36 12.38 0.23
N ALA A 27 -20.52 13.01 0.01
CA ALA A 27 -20.85 13.69 -1.23
C ALA A 27 -20.21 15.08 -1.36
N SER A 28 -19.91 15.77 -0.25
CA SER A 28 -19.35 17.13 -0.28
C SER A 28 -17.83 17.17 -0.50
N ALA A 29 -17.14 16.04 -0.31
CA ALA A 29 -15.68 15.96 -0.30
C ALA A 29 -15.01 15.97 -1.69
N MET A 30 -15.77 16.05 -2.79
CA MET A 30 -15.24 15.85 -4.15
C MET A 30 -14.97 17.13 -4.96
N SER A 31 -15.43 18.32 -4.54
CA SER A 31 -15.55 19.45 -5.47
C SER A 31 -14.52 20.58 -5.37
N ALA A 32 -13.60 20.60 -4.40
CA ALA A 32 -12.72 21.77 -4.19
C ALA A 32 -11.24 21.59 -4.63
N SER A 33 -10.83 20.39 -5.01
CA SER A 33 -9.47 19.92 -4.71
C SER A 33 -8.71 19.26 -5.85
N LEU A 34 -9.30 19.13 -7.03
CA LEU A 34 -8.53 18.81 -8.25
C LEU A 34 -7.56 19.96 -8.64
N VAL A 35 -7.67 21.12 -7.99
CA VAL A 35 -6.93 22.33 -8.34
C VAL A 35 -5.65 22.51 -7.51
N GLU A 36 -5.49 21.86 -6.35
CA GLU A 36 -4.37 22.15 -5.46
C GLU A 36 -3.07 21.43 -5.89
N PRO A 37 -1.98 22.16 -6.21
CA PRO A 37 -0.74 21.53 -6.68
C PRO A 37 -0.07 20.63 -5.63
N SER A 38 -0.19 20.97 -4.34
CA SER A 38 0.36 20.20 -3.22
C SER A 38 -0.18 18.77 -3.19
N TRP A 39 -1.47 18.59 -3.49
CA TRP A 39 -2.13 17.30 -3.55
C TRP A 39 -1.58 16.45 -4.70
N TRP A 40 -1.49 17.03 -5.90
CA TRP A 40 -0.92 16.32 -7.06
C TRP A 40 0.54 15.93 -6.85
N LEU A 41 1.35 16.81 -6.25
CA LEU A 41 2.73 16.49 -5.90
C LEU A 41 2.80 15.33 -4.90
N CYS A 42 1.93 15.30 -3.89
CA CYS A 42 1.84 14.19 -2.95
C CYS A 42 1.44 12.89 -3.66
N VAL A 43 0.41 12.92 -4.50
CA VAL A 43 -0.07 11.76 -5.26
C VAL A 43 1.02 11.24 -6.21
N LEU A 44 1.72 12.11 -6.93
CA LEU A 44 2.84 11.74 -7.80
C LEU A 44 4.00 11.12 -7.01
N ALA A 45 4.34 11.69 -5.86
CA ALA A 45 5.35 11.14 -4.97
C ALA A 45 4.97 9.74 -4.46
N VAL A 46 3.70 9.52 -4.14
CA VAL A 46 3.20 8.19 -3.77
C VAL A 46 3.22 7.25 -4.98
N ALA A 47 2.76 7.70 -6.14
CA ALA A 47 2.69 6.90 -7.36
C ALA A 47 4.05 6.45 -7.90
N LEU A 48 5.12 7.22 -7.65
CA LEU A 48 6.46 6.93 -8.14
C LEU A 48 6.95 5.53 -7.75
N LEU A 49 6.63 5.07 -6.53
CA LEU A 49 7.02 3.73 -6.07
C LEU A 49 6.32 2.63 -6.88
N TYR A 50 5.07 2.85 -7.27
CA TYR A 50 4.27 1.92 -8.07
C TYR A 50 4.71 1.91 -9.52
N ALA A 51 5.06 3.08 -10.06
CA ALA A 51 5.70 3.16 -11.37
C ALA A 51 7.02 2.37 -11.40
N MET A 52 7.83 2.46 -10.34
CA MET A 52 9.04 1.64 -10.19
C MET A 52 8.71 0.14 -10.18
N HIS A 53 7.70 -0.29 -9.41
CA HIS A 53 7.25 -1.69 -9.38
C HIS A 53 6.83 -2.18 -10.76
N GLY A 54 5.99 -1.42 -11.47
CA GLY A 54 5.55 -1.75 -12.83
C GLY A 54 6.72 -1.85 -13.81
N CYS A 55 7.68 -0.92 -13.72
CA CYS A 55 8.91 -0.97 -14.53
C CYS A 55 9.75 -2.23 -14.26
N ILE A 56 9.94 -2.61 -12.99
CA ILE A 56 10.68 -3.83 -12.63
C ILE A 56 9.93 -5.07 -13.10
N TRP A 57 8.61 -5.11 -12.93
CA TRP A 57 7.76 -6.21 -13.39
C TRP A 57 7.81 -6.42 -14.90
N ARG A 58 7.80 -5.32 -15.66
CA ARG A 58 7.80 -5.32 -17.14
C ARG A 58 9.18 -5.60 -17.73
N TRP A 59 10.25 -5.13 -17.10
CA TRP A 59 11.63 -5.27 -17.60
C TRP A 59 12.61 -5.80 -16.54
N PRO A 60 12.38 -7.03 -16.02
CA PRO A 60 13.17 -7.57 -14.93
C PRO A 60 14.66 -7.72 -15.28
N ASP A 61 14.99 -8.14 -16.52
CA ASP A 61 16.39 -8.32 -16.95
C ASP A 61 17.17 -7.00 -17.00
N ARG A 62 16.51 -5.92 -17.45
CA ARG A 62 17.10 -4.58 -17.48
C ARG A 62 17.35 -4.07 -16.06
N PHE A 63 16.39 -4.28 -15.16
CA PHE A 63 16.57 -3.94 -13.75
C PHE A 63 17.67 -4.78 -13.11
N ALA A 64 17.68 -6.10 -13.32
CA ALA A 64 18.70 -6.99 -12.78
C ALA A 64 20.11 -6.58 -13.23
N THR A 65 20.28 -6.23 -14.51
CA THR A 65 21.55 -5.72 -15.04
C THR A 65 21.94 -4.39 -14.40
N ARG A 66 21.02 -3.42 -14.33
CA ARG A 66 21.29 -2.10 -13.73
C ARG A 66 21.55 -2.17 -12.22
N SER A 67 20.90 -3.08 -11.51
CA SER A 67 21.06 -3.26 -10.06
C SER A 67 22.49 -3.65 -9.66
N ARG A 68 23.27 -4.21 -10.61
CA ARG A 68 24.68 -4.58 -10.42
C ARG A 68 25.64 -3.42 -10.66
N ALA A 69 25.17 -2.31 -11.25
CA ALA A 69 25.96 -1.12 -11.52
C ALA A 69 25.86 -0.08 -10.39
N PHE A 70 26.82 0.84 -10.32
CA PHE A 70 26.74 2.00 -9.43
C PHE A 70 25.65 2.98 -9.94
N PRO A 71 24.84 3.61 -9.05
CA PRO A 71 24.89 3.52 -7.58
C PRO A 71 24.07 2.37 -6.98
N LEU A 72 23.22 1.70 -7.76
CA LEU A 72 22.25 0.72 -7.25
C LEU A 72 22.89 -0.49 -6.54
N ARG A 73 24.10 -0.90 -6.92
CA ARG A 73 24.84 -1.99 -6.25
C ARG A 73 25.10 -1.72 -4.77
N LEU A 74 25.11 -0.47 -4.33
CA LEU A 74 25.25 -0.12 -2.90
C LEU A 74 24.03 -0.59 -2.09
N LEU A 75 22.87 -0.69 -2.75
CA LEU A 75 21.62 -1.13 -2.15
C LEU A 75 21.48 -2.65 -2.13
N GLY A 76 22.45 -3.44 -2.59
CA GLY A 76 22.37 -4.90 -2.48
C GLY A 76 23.27 -5.66 -3.43
N ARG A 77 23.60 -6.91 -3.04
CA ARG A 77 24.39 -7.83 -3.89
C ARG A 77 23.54 -8.55 -4.93
N THR A 78 22.24 -8.67 -4.69
CA THR A 78 21.30 -9.35 -5.59
C THR A 78 20.17 -8.39 -5.99
N PRO A 79 19.56 -8.55 -7.19
CA PRO A 79 18.58 -7.60 -7.68
C PRO A 79 17.35 -7.46 -6.77
N TRP A 80 16.82 -8.54 -6.19
CA TRP A 80 15.67 -8.46 -5.29
C TRP A 80 16.01 -7.76 -3.96
N LYS A 81 17.26 -7.86 -3.46
CA LYS A 81 17.72 -7.09 -2.29
C LYS A 81 17.81 -5.60 -2.61
N VAL A 82 18.29 -5.24 -3.81
CA VAL A 82 18.28 -3.84 -4.28
C VAL A 82 16.85 -3.33 -4.34
N PHE A 83 15.92 -4.12 -4.90
CA PHE A 83 14.51 -3.76 -4.96
C PHE A 83 13.90 -3.58 -3.56
N ALA A 84 14.11 -4.53 -2.64
CA ALA A 84 13.66 -4.44 -1.25
C ALA A 84 14.09 -3.13 -0.57
N ARG A 85 15.35 -2.72 -0.76
CA ARG A 85 15.89 -1.48 -0.17
C ARG A 85 15.35 -0.23 -0.86
N LEU A 86 15.22 -0.24 -2.20
CA LEU A 86 14.55 0.84 -2.92
C LEU A 86 13.12 1.03 -2.44
N GLU A 87 12.40 -0.06 -2.16
CA GLU A 87 11.05 0.01 -1.64
C GLU A 87 11.02 0.57 -0.22
N MET A 88 11.92 0.15 0.67
CA MET A 88 12.03 0.75 2.00
C MET A 88 12.30 2.27 1.92
N ILE A 89 13.25 2.69 1.10
CA ILE A 89 13.55 4.11 0.86
C ILE A 89 12.30 4.83 0.33
N GLY A 90 11.63 4.21 -0.65
CA GLY A 90 10.38 4.72 -1.22
C GLY A 90 9.27 4.84 -0.17
N LYS A 91 9.15 3.92 0.78
CA LYS A 91 8.16 3.99 1.87
C LYS A 91 8.44 5.14 2.83
N VAL A 92 9.71 5.35 3.19
CA VAL A 92 10.11 6.51 4.00
C VAL A 92 9.83 7.83 3.26
N TRP A 93 10.15 7.86 1.96
CA TRP A 93 9.82 9.01 1.09
C TRP A 93 8.31 9.27 1.04
N GLN A 94 7.50 8.24 0.79
CA GLN A 94 6.03 8.33 0.76
C GLN A 94 5.47 8.89 2.08
N ALA A 95 5.92 8.36 3.21
CA ALA A 95 5.51 8.84 4.52
C ALA A 95 5.91 10.31 4.74
N GLY A 96 7.14 10.67 4.36
CA GLY A 96 7.63 12.06 4.41
C GLY A 96 6.78 13.00 3.56
N CYS A 97 6.45 12.63 2.32
CA CYS A 97 5.61 13.43 1.44
C CYS A 97 4.20 13.65 2.00
N VAL A 98 3.58 12.61 2.57
CA VAL A 98 2.26 12.75 3.21
C VAL A 98 2.34 13.65 4.44
N LEU A 99 3.39 13.53 5.26
CA LEU A 99 3.60 14.40 6.42
C LEU A 99 3.87 15.86 6.06
N LEU A 100 4.54 16.12 4.93
CA LEU A 100 4.75 17.46 4.41
C LEU A 100 3.45 18.02 3.83
N PHE A 101 2.72 17.20 3.07
CA PHE A 101 1.43 17.54 2.47
C PHE A 101 0.40 17.96 3.52
N LEU A 102 0.30 17.23 4.63
CA LEU A 102 -0.60 17.60 5.73
C LEU A 102 -0.24 18.93 6.40
N GLY A 103 1.00 19.41 6.25
CA GLY A 103 1.48 20.61 6.92
C GLY A 103 1.41 20.52 8.45
N GLU A 104 1.62 21.64 9.14
CA GLU A 104 1.53 21.68 10.60
C GLU A 104 0.07 21.50 11.08
N ALA A 105 -0.87 22.23 10.48
CA ALA A 105 -2.27 22.20 10.87
C ALA A 105 -2.89 20.79 10.70
N GLY A 106 -2.67 20.12 9.57
CA GLY A 106 -3.18 18.78 9.33
C GLY A 106 -2.54 17.73 10.25
N ARG A 107 -1.23 17.84 10.53
CA ARG A 107 -0.56 16.94 11.49
C ARG A 107 -1.07 17.12 12.91
N SER A 108 -1.24 18.36 13.37
CA SER A 108 -1.80 18.65 14.69
C SER A 108 -3.23 18.14 14.82
N ALA A 109 -4.07 18.35 13.80
CA ALA A 109 -5.42 17.81 13.77
C ALA A 109 -5.46 16.27 13.79
N ALA A 110 -4.56 15.61 13.06
CA ALA A 110 -4.46 14.16 13.05
C ALA A 110 -4.01 13.58 14.41
N LEU A 111 -3.06 14.24 15.09
CA LEU A 111 -2.64 13.87 16.43
C LEU A 111 -3.75 14.07 17.47
N ASP A 112 -4.50 15.17 17.34
CA ASP A 112 -5.67 15.42 18.18
C ASP A 112 -6.76 14.36 17.97
N ALA A 113 -7.02 13.99 16.71
CA ALA A 113 -7.95 12.92 16.34
C ALA A 113 -7.59 11.59 17.00
N LEU A 114 -6.32 11.21 16.96
CA LEU A 114 -5.82 9.99 17.59
C LEU A 114 -6.10 10.00 19.11
N ARG A 115 -5.82 11.12 19.78
CA ARG A 115 -6.00 11.24 21.24
C ARG A 115 -7.46 11.16 21.66
N HIS A 116 -8.36 11.69 20.84
CA HIS A 116 -9.78 11.83 21.17
C HIS A 116 -10.70 10.86 20.42
N ALA A 117 -10.14 9.92 19.64
CA ALA A 117 -10.95 8.92 18.94
C ALA A 117 -11.72 8.04 19.95
N PRO A 118 -13.02 7.76 19.72
CA PRO A 118 -13.79 6.89 20.59
C PRO A 118 -13.22 5.48 20.67
N ALA A 119 -13.36 4.81 21.82
CA ALA A 119 -12.88 3.44 22.03
C ALA A 119 -13.34 2.44 20.94
N PRO A 120 -14.59 2.47 20.43
CA PRO A 120 -15.01 1.59 19.34
C PRO A 120 -14.23 1.82 18.02
N ILE A 121 -13.88 3.07 17.71
CA ILE A 121 -13.07 3.40 16.53
C ILE A 121 -11.65 2.88 16.72
N TRP A 122 -11.05 3.09 17.90
CA TRP A 122 -9.75 2.52 18.25
C TRP A 122 -9.71 1.00 18.11
N ALA A 123 -10.70 0.31 18.68
CA ALA A 123 -10.77 -1.15 18.63
C ALA A 123 -10.86 -1.66 17.18
N LEU A 124 -11.74 -1.05 16.37
CA LEU A 124 -11.91 -1.44 14.98
C LEU A 124 -10.65 -1.12 14.15
N SER A 125 -10.12 0.09 14.23
CA SER A 125 -8.91 0.48 13.52
C SER A 125 -7.71 -0.39 13.89
N LEU A 126 -7.52 -0.69 15.17
CA LEU A 126 -6.45 -1.57 15.63
C LEU A 126 -6.63 -2.98 15.08
N ALA A 127 -7.85 -3.53 15.06
CA ALA A 127 -8.11 -4.84 14.48
C ALA A 127 -7.71 -4.89 13.00
N TYR A 128 -8.05 -3.87 12.20
CA TYR A 128 -7.68 -3.79 10.78
C TYR A 128 -6.17 -3.63 10.57
N VAL A 129 -5.52 -2.75 11.35
CA VAL A 129 -4.07 -2.55 11.28
C VAL A 129 -3.34 -3.84 11.68
N CYS A 130 -3.72 -4.47 12.79
CA CYS A 130 -3.12 -5.73 13.23
C CYS A 130 -3.33 -6.86 12.23
N ALA A 131 -4.54 -7.02 11.69
CA ALA A 131 -4.80 -8.02 10.65
C ALA A 131 -3.95 -7.75 9.40
N GLY A 132 -3.85 -6.49 8.98
CA GLY A 132 -3.06 -6.10 7.82
C GLY A 132 -1.56 -6.33 8.01
N GLN A 133 -1.02 -6.01 9.19
CA GLN A 133 0.38 -6.27 9.52
C GLN A 133 0.65 -7.77 9.68
N ALA A 134 -0.28 -8.54 10.25
CA ALA A 134 -0.16 -9.99 10.35
C ALA A 134 -0.07 -10.66 8.97
N LEU A 135 -0.87 -10.23 8.00
CA LEU A 135 -0.78 -10.72 6.62
C LEU A 135 0.56 -10.38 5.96
N ASN A 136 1.05 -9.15 6.13
CA ASN A 136 2.37 -8.76 5.62
C ASN A 136 3.50 -9.56 6.27
N LEU A 137 3.49 -9.68 7.59
CA LEU A 137 4.47 -10.49 8.33
C LEU A 137 4.45 -11.94 7.84
N ALA A 138 3.26 -12.53 7.69
CA ALA A 138 3.09 -13.89 7.21
C ALA A 138 3.67 -14.11 5.82
N MET A 139 3.56 -13.13 4.92
CA MET A 139 4.21 -13.19 3.60
C MET A 139 5.73 -13.26 3.72
N TYR A 140 6.34 -12.41 4.55
CA TYR A 140 7.80 -12.46 4.76
C TYR A 140 8.26 -13.75 5.45
N THR A 141 7.48 -14.29 6.40
CA THR A 141 7.85 -15.55 7.05
C THR A 141 7.72 -16.74 6.12
N SER A 142 6.72 -16.71 5.21
CA SER A 142 6.38 -17.86 4.38
C SER A 142 7.22 -17.95 3.10
N ILE A 143 7.43 -16.83 2.39
CA ILE A 143 8.16 -16.84 1.11
C ILE A 143 9.43 -15.98 1.11
N GLY A 144 9.75 -15.35 2.24
CA GLY A 144 10.91 -14.47 2.39
C GLY A 144 10.80 -13.18 1.59
N ASP A 145 11.78 -12.30 1.76
CA ASP A 145 11.89 -11.08 0.96
C ASP A 145 12.14 -11.39 -0.53
N VAL A 146 12.78 -12.53 -0.82
CA VAL A 146 12.94 -13.04 -2.19
C VAL A 146 11.60 -13.28 -2.88
N GLY A 147 10.59 -13.80 -2.17
CA GLY A 147 9.25 -13.99 -2.72
C GLY A 147 8.48 -12.69 -2.88
N VAL A 148 8.56 -11.79 -1.88
CA VAL A 148 7.86 -10.50 -1.88
C VAL A 148 8.38 -9.57 -2.97
N TYR A 149 9.70 -9.52 -3.21
CA TYR A 149 10.33 -8.56 -4.13
C TYR A 149 10.72 -9.18 -5.47
N TYR A 150 9.78 -9.89 -6.11
CA TYR A 150 9.91 -10.44 -7.47
C TYR A 150 11.15 -11.32 -7.70
N GLY A 151 11.63 -12.04 -6.68
CA GLY A 151 12.79 -12.90 -6.81
C GLY A 151 12.68 -13.87 -7.99
N PHE A 152 11.49 -14.46 -8.22
CA PHE A 152 11.27 -15.37 -9.35
C PHE A 152 11.50 -14.71 -10.72
N LYS A 153 11.11 -13.44 -10.90
CA LYS A 153 11.40 -12.68 -12.14
C LYS A 153 12.84 -12.21 -12.21
N LEU A 154 13.49 -12.05 -11.06
CA LEU A 154 14.86 -11.58 -10.94
C LEU A 154 15.88 -12.72 -10.85
N GLY A 155 15.48 -13.93 -11.26
CA GLY A 155 16.34 -15.11 -11.40
C GLY A 155 16.64 -15.87 -10.11
N ALA A 156 15.86 -15.64 -9.04
CA ALA A 156 15.97 -16.35 -7.77
C ALA A 156 14.92 -17.45 -7.64
N ARG A 157 15.26 -18.53 -6.95
CA ARG A 157 14.30 -19.56 -6.56
C ARG A 157 13.50 -19.09 -5.35
N VAL A 158 12.18 -18.94 -5.51
CA VAL A 158 11.26 -18.55 -4.43
C VAL A 158 10.70 -19.81 -3.75
N PRO A 159 10.71 -19.88 -2.40
CA PRO A 159 10.11 -20.99 -1.66
C PRO A 159 8.60 -20.79 -1.56
N TRP A 160 7.87 -20.99 -2.67
CA TRP A 160 6.41 -20.91 -2.67
C TRP A 160 5.79 -21.91 -1.68
N CYS A 161 4.73 -21.50 -0.98
CA CYS A 161 4.03 -22.34 -0.02
C CYS A 161 2.50 -22.27 -0.23
N SER A 162 1.79 -23.30 0.22
CA SER A 162 0.32 -23.33 0.25
C SER A 162 -0.26 -23.09 1.65
N SER A 163 0.58 -22.92 2.67
CA SER A 163 0.18 -22.60 4.04
C SER A 163 -0.26 -21.14 4.17
N PHE A 164 -0.65 -20.73 5.39
CA PHE A 164 -0.95 -19.33 5.70
C PHE A 164 0.20 -18.40 5.22
N PRO A 165 -0.11 -17.27 4.56
CA PRO A 165 -1.44 -16.69 4.34
C PRO A 165 -2.14 -17.09 3.02
N PHE A 166 -1.66 -18.08 2.28
CA PHE A 166 -2.21 -18.48 0.98
C PHE A 166 -3.38 -19.49 1.07
N ASN A 167 -3.57 -20.13 2.22
CA ASN A 167 -4.66 -21.12 2.44
C ASN A 167 -6.02 -20.50 2.78
N ILE A 168 -6.13 -19.17 2.92
CA ILE A 168 -7.38 -18.47 3.28
C ILE A 168 -8.09 -17.85 2.07
N GLY A 169 -7.73 -18.27 0.85
CA GLY A 169 -8.37 -17.80 -0.39
C GLY A 169 -7.93 -16.42 -0.88
N LEU A 170 -6.92 -15.81 -0.24
CA LEU A 170 -6.30 -14.57 -0.68
C LEU A 170 -5.18 -14.87 -1.69
N ARG A 171 -5.20 -14.17 -2.83
CA ARG A 171 -4.15 -14.33 -3.86
C ARG A 171 -2.94 -13.45 -3.59
N HIS A 172 -3.17 -12.21 -3.16
CA HIS A 172 -2.09 -11.27 -2.81
C HIS A 172 -2.26 -10.77 -1.35
N PRO A 173 -2.00 -11.64 -0.34
CA PRO A 173 -2.21 -11.31 1.06
C PRO A 173 -1.48 -10.03 1.52
N GLN A 174 -0.29 -9.76 0.98
CA GLN A 174 0.47 -8.54 1.24
C GLN A 174 -0.29 -7.27 0.83
N TYR A 175 -0.92 -7.28 -0.34
CA TYR A 175 -1.64 -6.10 -0.85
C TYR A 175 -2.94 -5.86 -0.09
N VAL A 176 -3.67 -6.93 0.21
CA VAL A 176 -4.81 -6.87 1.14
C VAL A 176 -4.36 -6.33 2.49
N GLY A 177 -3.23 -6.80 3.01
CA GLY A 177 -2.70 -6.36 4.29
C GLY A 177 -2.37 -4.87 4.34
N VAL A 178 -1.79 -4.32 3.27
CA VAL A 178 -1.55 -2.87 3.20
C VAL A 178 -2.85 -2.09 3.11
N VAL A 179 -3.81 -2.53 2.29
CA VAL A 179 -5.12 -1.86 2.16
C VAL A 179 -5.86 -1.82 3.52
N LEU A 180 -5.89 -2.93 4.26
CA LEU A 180 -6.43 -2.97 5.63
C LEU A 180 -5.73 -1.98 6.56
N THR A 181 -4.39 -1.90 6.49
CA THR A 181 -3.60 -0.97 7.29
C THR A 181 -3.92 0.49 6.96
N LEU A 182 -4.00 0.84 5.67
CA LEU A 182 -4.28 2.21 5.22
C LEU A 182 -5.67 2.67 5.67
N TRP A 183 -6.70 1.86 5.47
CA TRP A 183 -8.07 2.22 5.84
C TRP A 183 -8.30 2.21 7.35
N GLY A 184 -7.71 1.25 8.07
CA GLY A 184 -7.74 1.23 9.54
C GLY A 184 -7.09 2.47 10.14
N ALA A 185 -5.94 2.89 9.61
CA ALA A 185 -5.26 4.12 10.02
C ALA A 185 -6.08 5.37 9.66
N LEU A 186 -6.64 5.46 8.44
CA LEU A 186 -7.44 6.61 8.03
C LEU A 186 -8.62 6.84 8.97
N ALA A 187 -9.31 5.79 9.41
CA ALA A 187 -10.43 5.92 10.33
C ALA A 187 -10.04 6.56 11.69
N LEU A 188 -8.78 6.45 12.13
CA LEU A 188 -8.29 7.17 13.31
C LEU A 188 -7.91 8.62 13.00
N LEU A 189 -7.38 8.87 11.80
CA LEU A 189 -6.85 10.16 11.38
C LEU A 189 -7.92 11.08 10.77
N LEU A 190 -9.09 10.54 10.44
CA LEU A 190 -10.15 11.27 9.77
C LEU A 190 -10.73 12.35 10.69
N THR A 191 -10.58 13.59 10.23
CA THR A 191 -11.14 14.81 10.80
C THR A 191 -11.62 15.71 9.67
N PRO A 192 -12.44 16.73 9.95
CA PRO A 192 -12.77 17.76 8.96
C PRO A 192 -11.54 18.50 8.41
N ALA A 193 -10.43 18.56 9.15
CA ALA A 193 -9.18 19.13 8.64
C ALA A 193 -8.49 18.17 7.66
N ALA A 194 -8.41 16.88 7.98
CA ALA A 194 -7.82 15.87 7.11
C ALA A 194 -8.64 15.66 5.82
N GLU A 195 -9.97 15.77 5.90
CA GLU A 195 -10.87 15.74 4.75
C GLU A 195 -10.68 16.95 3.85
N ARG A 196 -10.63 18.17 4.41
CA ARG A 196 -10.34 19.38 3.63
C ARG A 196 -8.96 19.34 2.99
N ALA A 197 -8.00 18.74 3.69
CA ALA A 197 -6.67 18.44 3.17
C ALA A 197 -6.66 17.21 2.25
N MET A 198 -7.80 16.62 1.87
CA MET A 198 -7.89 15.56 0.87
C MET A 198 -7.09 14.28 1.16
N LEU A 199 -6.78 14.03 2.43
CA LEU A 199 -6.07 12.82 2.85
C LEU A 199 -6.83 11.54 2.46
N PRO A 200 -8.17 11.44 2.62
CA PRO A 200 -8.91 10.24 2.19
C PRO A 200 -8.70 9.90 0.71
N GLN A 201 -8.64 10.91 -0.16
CA GLN A 201 -8.50 10.75 -1.60
C GLN A 201 -7.07 10.36 -1.99
N VAL A 202 -6.05 10.91 -1.30
CA VAL A 202 -4.67 10.41 -1.44
C VAL A 202 -4.61 8.92 -1.09
N LEU A 203 -5.24 8.51 0.01
CA LEU A 203 -5.26 7.10 0.44
C LEU A 203 -6.12 6.22 -0.47
N LEU A 204 -7.19 6.74 -1.06
CA LEU A 204 -7.99 6.05 -2.06
C LEU A 204 -7.16 5.74 -3.31
N VAL A 205 -6.44 6.73 -3.83
CA VAL A 205 -5.51 6.53 -4.96
C VAL A 205 -4.41 5.54 -4.57
N TRP A 206 -3.86 5.66 -3.35
CA TRP A 206 -2.86 4.73 -2.83
C TRP A 206 -3.37 3.28 -2.77
N GLY A 207 -4.54 3.06 -2.18
CA GLY A 207 -5.19 1.74 -2.15
C GLY A 207 -5.50 1.21 -3.55
N GLY A 208 -5.95 2.08 -4.46
CA GLY A 208 -6.21 1.76 -5.86
C GLY A 208 -4.94 1.29 -6.60
N MET A 209 -3.79 1.89 -6.32
CA MET A 209 -2.52 1.44 -6.90
C MET A 209 -2.12 0.04 -6.42
N TYR A 210 -2.42 -0.33 -5.16
CA TYR A 210 -2.24 -1.71 -4.71
C TYR A 210 -3.16 -2.70 -5.43
N ALA A 211 -4.42 -2.32 -5.66
CA ALA A 211 -5.33 -3.14 -6.45
C ALA A 211 -4.85 -3.30 -7.90
N LEU A 212 -4.32 -2.23 -8.51
CA LEU A 212 -3.73 -2.27 -9.84
C LEU A 212 -2.51 -3.19 -9.90
N MET A 213 -1.64 -3.13 -8.89
CA MET A 213 -0.48 -4.03 -8.78
C MET A 213 -0.91 -5.49 -8.67
N ALA A 214 -1.88 -5.79 -7.80
CA ALA A 214 -2.45 -7.13 -7.67
C ALA A 214 -2.98 -7.66 -9.02
N ALA A 215 -3.75 -6.83 -9.75
CA ALA A 215 -4.29 -7.18 -11.05
C ALA A 215 -3.19 -7.41 -12.10
N MET A 216 -2.18 -6.54 -12.15
CA MET A 216 -1.04 -6.67 -13.05
C MET A 216 -0.26 -7.96 -12.81
N GLU A 217 -0.03 -8.32 -11.55
CA GLU A 217 0.65 -9.56 -11.18
C GLU A 217 -0.16 -10.79 -11.60
N GLN A 218 -1.45 -10.78 -11.28
CA GLN A 218 -2.36 -11.87 -11.62
C GLN A 218 -2.43 -12.14 -13.13
N LEU A 219 -2.44 -11.08 -13.95
CA LEU A 219 -2.41 -11.20 -15.42
C LEU A 219 -1.08 -11.78 -15.93
N GLY A 220 0.04 -11.43 -15.29
CA GLY A 220 1.35 -11.95 -15.69
C GLY A 220 1.56 -13.43 -15.35
N ASP A 221 0.97 -13.93 -14.27
CA ASP A 221 1.03 -15.34 -13.88
C ASP A 221 0.29 -16.24 -14.87
N ALA A 222 -0.88 -15.80 -15.36
CA ALA A 222 -1.67 -16.54 -16.34
C ALA A 222 -0.88 -16.77 -17.65
N GLY A 223 -0.11 -15.77 -18.09
CA GLY A 223 0.77 -15.88 -19.26
C GLY A 223 2.07 -16.65 -19.02
N ALA A 224 2.45 -16.91 -17.77
CA ALA A 224 3.60 -17.75 -17.43
C ALA A 224 3.22 -19.23 -17.39
N ALA A 225 2.03 -19.56 -16.86
CA ALA A 225 1.50 -20.92 -16.85
C ALA A 225 1.32 -21.49 -18.28
N SER A 226 0.91 -20.65 -19.24
CA SER A 226 0.75 -21.05 -20.64
C SER A 226 2.07 -21.28 -21.40
N LYS A 227 3.21 -20.90 -20.83
CA LYS A 227 4.54 -21.13 -21.44
C LYS A 227 5.23 -22.37 -20.90
N GLN A 228 4.61 -23.07 -19.96
CA GLN A 228 5.11 -24.30 -19.34
C GLN A 228 4.30 -25.54 -19.76
N THR A 229 3.34 -25.38 -20.66
CA THR A 229 2.55 -26.43 -21.34
C THR A 229 2.91 -26.45 -22.81
#